data_AF-A0A5C4JHC3-F1
#
_entry.id   AF-A0A5C4JHC3-F1
#
_cell.length_a   1.000
_cell.length_b   1.000
_cell.length_c   1.000
_cell.angle_alpha   90.00
_cell.angle_beta   90.00
_cell.angle_gamma   90.00
#
_symmetry.space_group_name_H-M   'P 1'
#
loop_
_entity.id
_entity.type
_entity.pdbx_description
1 polymer ?
#
loop_
_entity_poly.entity_id
_entity_poly.type
_entity_poly.pdbx_seq_one_letter_code
_entity_poly.pdbx_strand_id
1 'polypeptide(L)'
;MGSHNRISLGLGADLPLCWPHLCPSDAGSRGAALTFLRGERMRDFLVSLSGARPDVLKQCPSDRVKFEGVGGAVLTTSVLATLSMWFALNSAVGVHPLLAVPVALVWGLIIMSLDRWLVSTIPAEGARRWKLAAPRLVMALLLGAVISTPLVLQIFHAEIDAQIVEIRQRRADTFLRGQERSSVGQQVAAWRKTVTDLQRVVSSNGDVPLDPSADPRIRGLTGQRDAAQRQADTSYRKWQCQLYGGEGCTRKGDGPLARASQEDYRKARAQVDALNSQIEQRKRQLTRDDDGAKRARLDQARTELPKAQAQLDAANRRQNDLQQSFDARNEANKGLLLRLQALNEVSGRDSTLQTAQFLLFLLFLMIECLPVAVKLMMRPGNYEKILKLVADQEIWEARGAYGARYPRSGPAPDQAAAPDQATAPDSGIRDIWYNQESLSAQDPFASRAPAPRSEPAEAMADPASGLEAAAFNGESHSIDDAALRGMKDTRTSQIPEPPERQNKIQLYDEDDDFF
;
A
#
# COMPACT_ATOMS: atom_id res chain seq x y z
N MET A 1 -106.90 52.32 5.37
CA MET A 1 -106.21 51.17 5.99
C MET A 1 -104.73 51.36 5.68
N GLY A 2 -103.91 52.10 6.46
CA GLY A 2 -103.51 51.80 7.84
C GLY A 2 -102.80 50.44 7.85
N SER A 3 -101.49 50.26 8.02
CA SER A 3 -100.41 50.94 8.77
C SER A 3 -99.08 50.47 8.15
N HIS A 4 -98.12 51.33 7.75
CA HIS A 4 -96.98 51.83 8.55
C HIS A 4 -96.16 50.73 9.26
N ASN A 5 -94.81 50.71 9.31
CA ASN A 5 -93.75 51.54 8.71
C ASN A 5 -92.37 50.88 8.99
N ARG A 6 -91.42 51.20 8.09
CA ARG A 6 -89.94 51.17 8.09
C ARG A 6 -89.17 51.01 9.42
N ILE A 7 -87.93 50.51 9.31
CA ILE A 7 -86.70 51.34 9.44
C ILE A 7 -85.66 50.94 8.37
N SER A 8 -85.09 51.96 7.71
CA SER A 8 -83.96 51.96 6.77
C SER A 8 -82.69 52.44 7.47
N LEU A 9 -81.51 52.18 6.88
CA LEU A 9 -80.27 53.00 6.82
C LEU A 9 -79.10 52.03 6.48
N GLY A 10 -78.16 52.27 5.57
CA GLY A 10 -77.82 53.39 4.70
C GLY A 10 -76.46 53.08 4.05
N LEU A 11 -76.23 53.69 2.86
CA LEU A 11 -74.95 54.08 2.24
C LEU A 11 -73.75 53.12 2.19
N GLY A 12 -73.16 53.05 0.99
CA GLY A 12 -71.72 52.85 0.83
C GLY A 12 -71.34 52.11 -0.44
N ALA A 13 -71.13 52.86 -1.52
CA ALA A 13 -70.22 52.40 -2.58
C ALA A 13 -68.82 52.23 -1.98
N ASP A 14 -68.10 51.18 -2.38
CA ASP A 14 -66.66 51.22 -2.72
C ASP A 14 -66.17 49.80 -3.06
N LEU A 15 -65.53 49.67 -4.23
CA LEU A 15 -64.67 48.53 -4.58
C LEU A 15 -63.59 48.36 -3.50
N PRO A 16 -63.16 47.11 -3.21
CA PRO A 16 -61.84 46.74 -3.73
C PRO A 16 -61.68 45.26 -4.10
N LEU A 17 -60.88 45.05 -5.15
CA LEU A 17 -59.79 44.08 -5.26
C LEU A 17 -59.75 42.96 -4.19
N CYS A 18 -59.95 41.70 -4.63
CA CYS A 18 -59.42 40.54 -3.92
C CYS A 18 -58.84 39.50 -4.90
N TRP A 19 -57.70 38.96 -4.49
CA TRP A 19 -56.62 38.32 -5.25
C TRP A 19 -56.87 36.88 -5.75
N PRO A 20 -56.03 36.36 -6.68
CA PRO A 20 -56.14 35.03 -7.24
C PRO A 20 -55.55 33.97 -6.29
N HIS A 21 -56.17 33.75 -5.14
CA HIS A 21 -55.77 32.67 -4.24
C HIS A 21 -56.98 32.08 -3.54
N LEU A 22 -57.78 31.28 -4.25
CA LEU A 22 -58.71 30.28 -3.66
C LEU A 22 -59.36 29.36 -4.73
N CYS A 23 -58.60 28.98 -5.77
CA CYS A 23 -58.86 27.71 -6.45
C CYS A 23 -58.00 26.63 -5.77
N PRO A 24 -58.56 25.49 -5.32
CA PRO A 24 -57.75 24.35 -4.94
C PRO A 24 -56.97 23.91 -6.19
N SER A 25 -55.67 24.17 -6.18
CA SER A 25 -54.77 23.84 -7.27
C SER A 25 -54.65 22.32 -7.42
N ASP A 26 -54.91 21.83 -8.62
CA ASP A 26 -54.67 20.47 -9.13
C ASP A 26 -53.16 20.11 -9.22
N ALA A 27 -52.36 20.67 -8.31
CA ALA A 27 -50.90 20.53 -8.26
C ALA A 27 -50.45 19.31 -7.44
N GLY A 28 -51.29 18.85 -6.49
CA GLY A 28 -51.04 17.63 -5.72
C GLY A 28 -51.23 16.35 -6.54
N SER A 29 -52.19 16.34 -7.48
CA SER A 29 -52.51 15.18 -8.33
C SER A 29 -51.42 14.91 -9.37
N ARG A 30 -50.85 15.96 -9.97
CA ARG A 30 -49.78 15.87 -10.98
C ARG A 30 -48.43 15.46 -10.37
N GLY A 31 -48.09 15.96 -9.18
CA GLY A 31 -46.89 15.54 -8.46
C GLY A 31 -46.94 14.08 -8.01
N ALA A 32 -48.10 13.64 -7.51
CA ALA A 32 -48.37 12.25 -7.14
C ALA A 32 -48.40 11.32 -8.36
N ALA A 33 -49.02 11.74 -9.48
CA ALA A 33 -49.05 10.96 -10.71
C ALA A 33 -47.65 10.79 -11.33
N LEU A 34 -46.81 11.83 -11.34
CA LEU A 34 -45.43 11.75 -11.83
C LEU A 34 -44.54 10.86 -10.95
N THR A 35 -44.72 10.89 -9.62
CA THR A 35 -44.00 9.97 -8.72
C THR A 35 -44.52 8.54 -8.82
N PHE A 36 -45.83 8.35 -9.01
CA PHE A 36 -46.45 7.03 -9.19
C PHE A 36 -46.02 6.37 -10.51
N LEU A 37 -46.07 7.12 -11.62
CA LEU A 37 -45.60 6.65 -12.94
C LEU A 37 -44.09 6.34 -12.95
N ARG A 38 -43.29 7.10 -12.18
CA ARG A 38 -41.86 6.84 -12.00
C ARG A 38 -41.60 5.60 -11.14
N GLY A 39 -42.45 5.35 -10.13
CA GLY A 39 -42.42 4.16 -9.30
C GLY A 39 -42.76 2.88 -10.05
N GLU A 40 -43.79 2.90 -10.89
CA GLU A 40 -44.16 1.74 -11.72
C GLU A 40 -43.09 1.39 -12.76
N ARG A 41 -42.54 2.40 -13.46
CA ARG A 41 -41.44 2.18 -14.41
C ARG A 41 -40.18 1.62 -13.75
N MET A 42 -39.85 2.08 -12.54
CA MET A 42 -38.71 1.56 -11.78
C MET A 42 -38.95 0.10 -11.38
N ARG A 43 -40.16 -0.23 -10.90
CA ARG A 43 -40.51 -1.61 -10.53
C ARG A 43 -40.45 -2.56 -11.72
N ASP A 44 -40.98 -2.14 -12.88
CA ASP A 44 -40.91 -2.95 -14.10
C ASP A 44 -39.47 -3.11 -14.62
N PHE A 45 -38.63 -2.08 -14.47
CA PHE A 45 -37.20 -2.17 -14.75
C PHE A 45 -36.51 -3.19 -13.83
N LEU A 46 -36.76 -3.15 -12.52
CA LEU A 46 -36.23 -4.11 -11.56
C LEU A 46 -36.70 -5.54 -11.87
N VAL A 47 -37.98 -5.72 -12.19
CA VAL A 47 -38.52 -7.01 -12.63
C VAL A 47 -37.79 -7.52 -13.88
N SER A 48 -37.51 -6.64 -14.85
CA SER A 48 -36.71 -7.02 -16.02
C SER A 48 -35.34 -7.53 -15.60
N LEU A 49 -34.63 -6.82 -14.71
CA LEU A 49 -33.31 -7.22 -14.22
C LEU A 49 -33.28 -8.57 -13.51
N SER A 50 -34.39 -8.99 -12.90
CA SER A 50 -34.50 -10.27 -12.20
C SER A 50 -34.48 -11.51 -13.13
N GLY A 51 -34.64 -11.31 -14.44
CA GLY A 51 -34.75 -12.39 -15.42
C GLY A 51 -36.13 -13.07 -15.45
N ALA A 52 -37.14 -12.54 -14.75
CA ALA A 52 -38.50 -13.05 -14.79
C ALA A 52 -39.21 -12.78 -16.13
N ARG A 53 -40.09 -13.69 -16.57
CA ARG A 53 -40.97 -13.48 -17.72
C ARG A 53 -42.12 -12.52 -17.30
N PRO A 54 -42.21 -11.32 -17.87
CA PRO A 54 -43.18 -10.31 -17.43
C PRO A 54 -44.64 -10.77 -17.64
N ASP A 55 -44.91 -11.55 -18.69
CA ASP A 55 -46.28 -12.02 -19.00
C ASP A 55 -46.80 -13.07 -18.01
N VAL A 56 -45.90 -13.88 -17.46
CA VAL A 56 -46.22 -14.84 -16.39
C VAL A 56 -46.36 -14.11 -15.05
N LEU A 57 -45.52 -13.11 -14.80
CA LEU A 57 -45.56 -12.37 -13.54
C LEU A 57 -46.82 -11.51 -13.36
N LYS A 58 -47.40 -10.98 -14.46
CA LYS A 58 -48.69 -10.26 -14.44
C LYS A 58 -49.83 -11.10 -13.86
N GLN A 59 -49.77 -12.43 -13.99
CA GLN A 59 -50.78 -13.36 -13.47
C GLN A 59 -50.60 -13.65 -11.96
N CYS A 60 -49.45 -13.28 -11.39
CA CYS A 60 -49.06 -13.56 -10.01
C CYS A 60 -48.57 -12.28 -9.29
N PRO A 61 -49.46 -11.33 -8.96
CA PRO A 61 -49.06 -10.08 -8.29
C PRO A 61 -48.39 -10.30 -6.93
N SER A 62 -48.70 -11.40 -6.24
CA SER A 62 -48.12 -11.79 -4.95
C SER A 62 -46.62 -12.11 -5.01
N ASP A 63 -46.10 -12.54 -6.17
CA ASP A 63 -44.69 -12.89 -6.34
C ASP A 63 -43.85 -11.73 -6.89
N ARG A 64 -44.49 -10.63 -7.33
CA ARG A 64 -43.82 -9.47 -7.95
C ARG A 64 -42.76 -8.84 -7.04
N VAL A 65 -43.07 -8.67 -5.75
CA VAL A 65 -42.14 -8.12 -4.75
C VAL A 65 -40.87 -8.97 -4.61
N LYS A 66 -40.97 -10.30 -4.79
CA LYS A 66 -39.82 -11.20 -4.71
C LYS A 66 -38.86 -10.96 -5.89
N PHE A 67 -39.40 -10.83 -7.10
CA PHE A 67 -38.60 -10.56 -8.30
C PHE A 67 -38.08 -9.12 -8.36
N GLU A 68 -38.82 -8.14 -7.84
CA GLU A 68 -38.31 -6.79 -7.61
C GLU A 68 -37.07 -6.81 -6.68
N GLY A 69 -37.10 -7.61 -5.60
CA GLY A 69 -35.96 -7.78 -4.70
C GLY A 69 -34.74 -8.42 -5.37
N VAL A 70 -34.95 -9.44 -6.22
CA VAL A 70 -33.88 -10.06 -7.02
C VAL A 70 -33.27 -9.05 -7.99
N GLY A 71 -34.10 -8.30 -8.72
CA GLY A 71 -33.64 -7.25 -9.63
C GLY A 71 -32.91 -6.12 -8.92
N GLY A 72 -33.36 -5.75 -7.72
CA GLY A 72 -32.67 -4.77 -6.86
C GLY A 72 -31.29 -5.24 -6.41
N ALA A 73 -31.13 -6.53 -6.10
CA ALA A 73 -29.82 -7.09 -5.77
C ALA A 73 -28.86 -7.02 -6.96
N VAL A 74 -29.32 -7.37 -8.18
CA VAL A 74 -28.52 -7.27 -9.42
C VAL A 74 -28.15 -5.83 -9.76
N LEU A 75 -29.06 -4.88 -9.53
CA LEU A 75 -28.76 -3.46 -9.74
C LEU A 75 -27.70 -2.95 -8.76
N THR A 76 -27.76 -3.39 -7.50
CA THR A 76 -26.82 -2.98 -6.46
C THR A 76 -25.40 -3.44 -6.77
N THR A 77 -25.22 -4.71 -7.20
CA THR A 77 -23.91 -5.24 -7.61
C THR A 77 -23.36 -4.50 -8.84
N SER A 78 -24.21 -4.19 -9.83
CA SER A 78 -23.81 -3.41 -11.01
C SER A 78 -23.33 -1.99 -10.67
N VAL A 79 -24.03 -1.28 -9.78
CA VAL A 79 -23.64 0.07 -9.34
C VAL A 79 -22.30 0.01 -8.59
N LEU A 80 -22.15 -0.96 -7.69
CA LEU A 80 -20.91 -1.14 -6.93
C LEU A 80 -19.73 -1.48 -7.84
N ALA A 81 -19.92 -2.36 -8.82
CA ALA A 81 -18.92 -2.68 -9.84
C ALA A 81 -18.55 -1.45 -10.70
N THR A 82 -19.52 -0.59 -11.03
CA THR A 82 -19.27 0.67 -11.76
C THR A 82 -18.38 1.60 -10.94
N LEU A 83 -18.73 1.82 -9.66
CA LEU A 83 -17.95 2.68 -8.77
C LEU A 83 -16.53 2.15 -8.56
N SER A 84 -16.39 0.83 -8.39
CA SER A 84 -15.11 0.16 -8.25
C SER A 84 -14.24 0.33 -9.49
N MET A 85 -14.79 0.11 -10.69
CA MET A 85 -14.05 0.25 -11.94
C MET A 85 -13.67 1.71 -12.24
N TRP A 86 -14.56 2.66 -11.98
CA TRP A 86 -14.25 4.09 -12.09
C TRP A 86 -13.06 4.47 -11.21
N PHE A 87 -13.10 4.02 -9.95
CA PHE A 87 -12.04 4.29 -9.01
C PHE A 87 -10.73 3.57 -9.39
N ALA A 88 -10.79 2.32 -9.86
CA ALA A 88 -9.63 1.58 -10.34
C ALA A 88 -8.97 2.30 -11.54
N LEU A 89 -9.75 2.75 -12.52
CA LEU A 89 -9.23 3.51 -13.67
C LEU A 89 -8.57 4.82 -13.26
N ASN A 90 -9.18 5.54 -12.31
CA ASN A 90 -8.65 6.81 -11.82
C ASN A 90 -7.38 6.62 -10.96
N SER A 91 -7.38 5.65 -10.05
CA SER A 91 -6.31 5.48 -9.05
C SER A 91 -5.17 4.56 -9.49
N ALA A 92 -5.46 3.50 -10.25
CA ALA A 92 -4.44 2.54 -10.70
C ALA A 92 -3.85 2.92 -12.06
N VAL A 93 -4.69 3.34 -13.01
CA VAL A 93 -4.27 3.66 -14.38
C VAL A 93 -3.98 5.16 -14.56
N GLY A 94 -4.50 6.02 -13.67
CA GLY A 94 -4.31 7.47 -13.77
C GLY A 94 -5.12 8.12 -14.88
N VAL A 95 -6.21 7.46 -15.33
CA VAL A 95 -7.10 8.02 -16.35
C VAL A 95 -7.87 9.19 -15.76
N HIS A 96 -8.04 10.26 -16.54
CA HIS A 96 -8.83 11.41 -16.12
C HIS A 96 -10.25 10.98 -15.69
N PRO A 97 -10.78 11.44 -14.54
CA PRO A 97 -12.00 10.92 -13.95
C PRO A 97 -13.22 11.00 -14.88
N LEU A 98 -13.28 12.02 -15.75
CA LEU A 98 -14.35 12.15 -16.76
C LEU A 98 -14.28 11.08 -17.85
N LEU A 99 -13.09 10.70 -18.29
CA LEU A 99 -12.88 9.65 -19.29
C LEU A 99 -13.12 8.25 -18.71
N ALA A 100 -12.95 8.09 -17.40
CA ALA A 100 -13.20 6.83 -16.71
C ALA A 100 -14.70 6.49 -16.60
N VAL A 101 -15.60 7.49 -16.55
CA VAL A 101 -17.06 7.28 -16.40
C VAL A 101 -17.66 6.36 -17.48
N PRO A 102 -17.49 6.61 -18.79
CA PRO A 102 -18.11 5.76 -19.81
C PRO A 102 -17.59 4.33 -19.75
N VAL A 103 -16.30 4.13 -19.51
CA VAL A 103 -15.69 2.80 -19.40
C VAL A 103 -16.24 2.05 -18.19
N ALA A 104 -16.35 2.72 -17.04
CA ALA A 104 -16.92 2.16 -15.83
C ALA A 104 -18.40 1.77 -15.99
N LEU A 105 -19.19 2.59 -16.69
CA LEU A 105 -20.60 2.29 -16.98
C LEU A 105 -20.74 1.05 -17.87
N VAL A 106 -19.93 0.93 -18.92
CA VAL A 106 -19.91 -0.27 -19.77
C VAL A 106 -19.57 -1.51 -18.95
N TRP A 107 -18.60 -1.41 -18.05
CA TRP A 107 -18.26 -2.51 -17.14
C TRP A 107 -19.40 -2.88 -16.20
N GLY A 108 -20.05 -1.89 -15.60
CA GLY A 108 -21.24 -2.12 -14.77
C GLY A 108 -22.37 -2.82 -15.51
N LEU A 109 -22.59 -2.48 -16.78
CA LEU A 109 -23.57 -3.15 -17.64
C LEU A 109 -23.18 -4.59 -17.96
N ILE A 110 -21.89 -4.90 -18.13
CA ILE A 110 -21.39 -6.27 -18.30
C ILE A 110 -21.71 -7.10 -17.05
N ILE A 111 -21.38 -6.59 -15.86
CA ILE A 111 -21.68 -7.27 -14.58
C ILE A 111 -23.18 -7.46 -14.41
N MET A 112 -23.99 -6.45 -14.69
CA MET A 112 -25.45 -6.54 -14.66
C MET A 112 -25.98 -7.65 -15.58
N SER A 113 -25.45 -7.75 -16.80
CA SER A 113 -25.84 -8.77 -17.77
C SER A 113 -25.47 -10.18 -17.30
N LEU A 114 -24.26 -10.35 -16.76
CA LEU A 114 -23.78 -11.63 -16.23
C LEU A 114 -24.60 -12.07 -15.02
N ASP A 115 -24.84 -11.16 -14.07
CA ASP A 115 -25.62 -11.43 -12.86
C ASP A 115 -27.06 -11.79 -13.20
N ARG A 116 -27.68 -11.04 -14.11
CA ARG A 116 -29.02 -11.36 -14.63
C ARG A 116 -29.06 -12.75 -15.26
N TRP A 117 -28.11 -13.06 -16.13
CA TRP A 117 -28.05 -14.35 -16.81
C TRP A 117 -27.91 -15.49 -15.79
N LEU A 118 -26.97 -15.40 -14.85
CA LEU A 118 -26.75 -16.43 -13.83
C LEU A 118 -27.97 -16.62 -12.93
N VAL A 119 -28.59 -15.54 -12.44
CA VAL A 119 -29.77 -15.63 -11.58
C VAL A 119 -30.96 -16.27 -12.29
N SER A 120 -31.11 -16.03 -13.60
CA SER A 120 -32.19 -16.62 -14.40
C SER A 120 -32.05 -18.13 -14.61
N THR A 121 -30.83 -18.68 -14.50
CA THR A 121 -30.56 -20.11 -14.72
C THR A 121 -30.75 -20.99 -13.48
N ILE A 122 -30.91 -20.39 -12.29
CA ILE A 122 -31.04 -21.13 -11.04
C ILE A 122 -32.49 -21.65 -10.90
N PRO A 123 -32.72 -22.98 -10.90
CA PRO A 123 -34.05 -23.54 -10.72
C PRO A 123 -34.54 -23.31 -9.29
N ALA A 124 -35.86 -23.11 -9.12
CA ALA A 124 -36.46 -22.88 -7.81
C ALA A 124 -36.49 -24.12 -6.90
N GLU A 125 -36.39 -25.32 -7.45
CA GLU A 125 -36.54 -26.59 -6.72
C GLU A 125 -35.45 -27.62 -7.08
N GLY A 126 -35.15 -28.50 -6.13
CA GLY A 126 -34.27 -29.67 -6.32
C GLY A 126 -32.82 -29.48 -5.84
N ALA A 127 -32.13 -30.61 -5.61
CA ALA A 127 -30.74 -30.63 -5.15
C ALA A 127 -29.76 -29.98 -6.17
N ARG A 128 -30.14 -29.93 -7.44
CA ARG A 128 -29.36 -29.31 -8.53
C ARG A 128 -29.22 -27.79 -8.37
N ARG A 129 -30.06 -27.14 -7.56
CA ARG A 129 -30.00 -25.68 -7.28
C ARG A 129 -28.65 -25.24 -6.72
N TRP A 130 -28.06 -26.03 -5.82
CA TRP A 130 -26.75 -25.73 -5.22
C TRP A 130 -25.62 -25.91 -6.23
N LYS A 131 -25.71 -26.95 -7.08
CA LYS A 131 -24.73 -27.21 -8.16
C LYS A 131 -24.75 -26.08 -9.21
N LEU A 132 -25.92 -25.53 -9.53
CA LEU A 132 -26.08 -24.43 -10.48
C LEU A 132 -25.78 -23.05 -9.87
N ALA A 133 -25.86 -22.89 -8.55
CA ALA A 133 -25.46 -21.67 -7.85
C ALA A 133 -23.94 -21.57 -7.62
N ALA A 134 -23.22 -22.70 -7.60
CA ALA A 134 -21.78 -22.75 -7.33
C ALA A 134 -20.92 -21.90 -8.28
N PRO A 135 -21.12 -21.90 -9.61
CA PRO A 135 -20.36 -21.04 -10.52
C PRO A 135 -20.45 -19.55 -10.16
N ARG A 136 -21.63 -19.10 -9.71
CA ARG A 136 -21.82 -17.71 -9.27
C ARG A 136 -21.19 -17.44 -7.90
N LEU A 137 -21.18 -18.41 -6.98
CA LEU A 137 -20.47 -18.23 -5.70
C LEU A 137 -18.95 -18.09 -5.92
N VAL A 138 -18.39 -18.89 -6.83
CA VAL A 138 -16.98 -18.79 -7.25
C VAL A 138 -16.73 -17.44 -7.93
N MET A 139 -17.60 -17.02 -8.85
CA MET A 139 -17.46 -15.73 -9.52
C MET A 139 -17.59 -14.55 -8.55
N ALA A 140 -18.53 -14.60 -7.60
CA ALA A 140 -18.70 -13.59 -6.55
C ALA A 140 -17.49 -13.52 -5.63
N LEU A 141 -16.84 -14.66 -5.34
CA LEU A 141 -15.57 -14.68 -4.60
C LEU A 141 -14.44 -13.98 -5.37
N LEU A 142 -14.30 -14.27 -6.66
CA LEU A 142 -13.29 -13.65 -7.52
C LEU A 142 -13.54 -12.14 -7.68
N LEU A 143 -14.76 -11.75 -8.05
CA LEU A 143 -15.14 -10.35 -8.22
C LEU A 143 -15.08 -9.60 -6.89
N GLY A 144 -15.56 -10.19 -5.80
CA GLY A 144 -15.47 -9.60 -4.46
C GLY A 144 -14.04 -9.29 -4.06
N ALA A 145 -13.09 -10.19 -4.33
CA ALA A 145 -11.66 -9.97 -4.05
C ALA A 145 -11.05 -8.85 -4.91
N VAL A 146 -11.39 -8.83 -6.20
CA VAL A 146 -10.89 -7.82 -7.13
C VAL A 146 -11.47 -6.44 -6.83
N ILE A 147 -12.78 -6.37 -6.56
CA ILE A 147 -13.53 -5.14 -6.29
C ILE A 147 -13.18 -4.56 -4.92
N SER A 148 -12.90 -5.40 -3.91
CA SER A 148 -12.57 -4.94 -2.56
C SER A 148 -11.23 -4.22 -2.51
N THR A 149 -10.24 -4.66 -3.29
CA THR A 149 -8.87 -4.12 -3.23
C THR A 149 -8.81 -2.60 -3.41
N PRO A 150 -9.37 -2.02 -4.50
CA PRO A 150 -9.26 -0.59 -4.71
C PRO A 150 -10.14 0.20 -3.70
N LEU A 151 -11.28 -0.34 -3.26
CA LEU A 151 -12.10 0.27 -2.22
C LEU A 151 -11.39 0.31 -0.85
N VAL A 152 -10.69 -0.76 -0.47
CA VAL A 152 -9.88 -0.81 0.76
C VAL A 152 -8.77 0.24 0.72
N LEU A 153 -8.08 0.37 -0.42
CA LEU A 153 -7.05 1.41 -0.60
C LEU A 153 -7.62 2.82 -0.45
N GLN A 154 -8.88 3.05 -0.84
CA GLN A 154 -9.52 4.35 -0.71
C GLN A 154 -9.97 4.65 0.72
N ILE A 155 -10.53 3.65 1.40
CA ILE A 155 -11.00 3.79 2.79
C ILE A 155 -9.83 4.10 3.71
N PHE A 156 -8.70 3.41 3.54
CA PHE A 156 -7.50 3.56 4.38
C PHE A 156 -6.42 4.46 3.76
N HIS A 157 -6.80 5.41 2.90
CA HIS A 157 -5.83 6.25 2.20
C HIS A 157 -4.91 7.01 3.17
N ALA A 158 -5.43 7.49 4.29
CA ALA A 158 -4.68 8.24 5.30
C ALA A 158 -3.61 7.36 5.98
N GLU A 159 -3.97 6.14 6.38
CA GLU A 159 -3.04 5.19 7.01
C GLU A 159 -1.97 4.72 6.01
N ILE A 160 -2.38 4.49 4.75
CA ILE A 160 -1.47 4.12 3.66
C ILE A 160 -0.47 5.25 3.37
N ASP A 161 -0.93 6.50 3.25
CA ASP A 161 -0.06 7.64 2.97
C ASP A 161 0.95 7.88 4.10
N ALA A 162 0.53 7.70 5.36
CA ALA A 162 1.44 7.73 6.51
C ALA A 162 2.51 6.62 6.43
N GLN A 163 2.12 5.39 6.10
CA GLN A 163 3.06 4.28 5.94
C GLN A 163 4.00 4.48 4.75
N ILE A 164 3.53 5.06 3.66
CA ILE A 164 4.36 5.39 2.48
C ILE A 164 5.51 6.32 2.87
N VAL A 165 5.26 7.30 3.73
CA VAL A 165 6.30 8.20 4.24
C VAL A 165 7.34 7.42 5.04
N GLU A 166 6.92 6.50 5.92
CA GLU A 166 7.85 5.64 6.68
C GLU A 166 8.67 4.74 5.74
N ILE A 167 8.06 4.13 4.72
CA ILE A 167 8.76 3.31 3.72
C ILE A 167 9.82 4.14 2.98
N ARG A 168 9.48 5.38 2.59
CA ARG A 168 10.41 6.29 1.91
C ARG A 168 11.56 6.71 2.79
N GLN A 169 11.30 7.03 4.06
CA GLN A 169 12.34 7.35 5.03
C GLN A 169 13.26 6.15 5.26
N ARG A 170 12.69 4.95 5.47
CA ARG A 170 13.48 3.72 5.64
C ARG A 170 14.36 3.44 4.43
N ARG A 171 13.85 3.63 3.20
CA ARG A 171 14.65 3.49 1.97
C ARG A 171 15.75 4.55 1.87
N ALA A 172 15.49 5.77 2.29
CA ALA A 172 16.50 6.83 2.33
C ALA A 172 17.61 6.50 3.34
N ASP A 173 17.26 6.06 4.55
CA ASP A 173 18.22 5.67 5.57
C ASP A 173 19.08 4.48 5.14
N THR A 174 18.49 3.47 4.50
CA THR A 174 19.27 2.34 3.98
C THR A 174 20.19 2.75 2.83
N PHE A 175 19.74 3.66 1.97
CA PHE A 175 20.58 4.22 0.91
C PHE A 175 21.76 5.00 1.50
N LEU A 176 21.54 5.90 2.46
CA LEU A 176 22.59 6.70 3.10
C LEU A 176 23.65 5.80 3.76
N ARG A 177 23.23 4.80 4.54
CA ARG A 177 24.15 3.83 5.17
C ARG A 177 24.92 2.99 4.13
N GLY A 178 24.27 2.64 3.03
CA GLY A 178 24.90 1.95 1.91
C GLY A 178 25.92 2.83 1.19
N GLN A 179 25.60 4.12 1.03
CA GLN A 179 26.43 5.09 0.35
C GLN A 179 27.71 5.40 1.14
N GLU A 180 27.65 5.51 2.46
CA GLU A 180 28.85 5.66 3.31
C GLU A 180 29.84 4.50 3.14
N ARG A 181 29.32 3.27 3.00
CA ARG A 181 30.13 2.07 2.80
C ARG A 181 30.59 1.87 1.35
N SER A 182 29.97 2.57 0.41
CA SER A 182 30.27 2.44 -1.01
C SER A 182 31.68 2.94 -1.34
N SER A 183 32.20 2.51 -2.50
CA SER A 183 33.49 2.99 -3.00
C SER A 183 33.52 4.51 -3.20
N VAL A 184 32.38 5.11 -3.56
CA VAL A 184 32.23 6.57 -3.72
C VAL A 184 32.29 7.28 -2.37
N GLY A 185 31.57 6.77 -1.36
CA GLY A 185 31.61 7.32 0.01
C GLY A 185 33.01 7.26 0.62
N GLN A 186 33.71 6.14 0.43
CA GLN A 186 35.11 5.99 0.87
C GLN A 186 36.05 6.95 0.13
N GLN A 187 35.85 7.16 -1.18
CA GLN A 187 36.62 8.15 -1.95
C GLN A 187 36.39 9.58 -1.45
N VAL A 188 35.14 9.97 -1.20
CA VAL A 188 34.82 11.30 -0.65
C VAL A 188 35.47 11.49 0.71
N ALA A 189 35.39 10.49 1.59
CA ALA A 189 36.04 10.54 2.91
C ALA A 189 37.57 10.64 2.81
N ALA A 190 38.19 9.87 1.92
CA ALA A 190 39.63 9.88 1.68
C ALA A 190 40.09 11.23 1.13
N TRP A 191 39.48 11.72 0.04
CA TRP A 191 39.84 13.02 -0.55
C TRP A 191 39.55 14.19 0.38
N ARG A 192 38.46 14.15 1.15
CA ARG A 192 38.17 15.17 2.17
C ARG A 192 39.25 15.21 3.24
N LYS A 193 39.75 14.05 3.68
CA LYS A 193 40.88 13.97 4.60
C LYS A 193 42.15 14.55 3.97
N THR A 194 42.49 14.14 2.75
CA THR A 194 43.65 14.66 2.00
C THR A 194 43.60 16.18 1.83
N VAL A 195 42.46 16.74 1.41
CA VAL A 195 42.29 18.19 1.27
C VAL A 195 42.46 18.88 2.61
N THR A 196 41.86 18.35 3.70
CA THR A 196 42.00 18.93 5.04
C THR A 196 43.46 18.90 5.53
N ASP A 197 44.18 17.81 5.27
CA ASP A 197 45.58 17.65 5.64
C ASP A 197 46.49 18.60 4.85
N LEU A 198 46.30 18.71 3.53
CA LEU A 198 47.02 19.66 2.68
C LEU A 198 46.70 21.11 3.05
N GLN A 199 45.44 21.43 3.33
CA GLN A 199 45.02 22.76 3.78
C GLN A 199 45.70 23.14 5.10
N ARG A 200 45.84 22.18 6.03
CA ARG A 200 46.55 22.39 7.31
C ARG A 200 48.04 22.69 7.09
N VAL A 201 48.69 22.01 6.14
CA VAL A 201 50.09 22.29 5.79
C VAL A 201 50.23 23.69 5.19
N VAL A 202 49.32 24.09 4.31
CA VAL A 202 49.33 25.44 3.71
C VAL A 202 49.04 26.52 4.75
N SER A 203 48.05 26.32 5.63
CA SER A 203 47.67 27.31 6.65
C SER A 203 48.71 27.46 7.76
N SER A 204 49.46 26.41 8.05
CA SER A 204 50.60 26.44 8.98
C SER A 204 51.90 26.89 8.32
N ASN A 205 51.87 27.31 7.05
CA ASN A 205 53.06 27.72 6.31
C ASN A 205 54.19 26.64 6.33
N GLY A 206 53.82 25.36 6.36
CA GLY A 206 54.75 24.23 6.39
C GLY A 206 55.30 23.86 7.78
N ASP A 207 54.88 24.56 8.85
CA ASP A 207 55.37 24.36 10.22
C ASP A 207 54.79 23.11 10.91
N VAL A 208 53.75 22.48 10.36
CA VAL A 208 53.21 21.22 10.88
C VAL A 208 53.79 20.05 10.08
N PRO A 209 54.73 19.26 10.65
CA PRO A 209 55.07 17.96 10.09
C PRO A 209 53.81 17.10 9.98
N LEU A 210 53.75 16.23 8.98
CA LEU A 210 52.79 15.11 8.97
C LEU A 210 53.07 14.26 10.21
N ASP A 211 52.37 14.58 11.29
CA ASP A 211 52.42 14.01 12.63
C ASP A 211 53.81 14.06 13.36
N PRO A 212 54.08 15.08 14.21
CA PRO A 212 55.26 15.10 15.09
C PRO A 212 55.38 13.87 16.01
N SER A 213 54.26 13.20 16.28
CA SER A 213 54.20 11.96 17.07
C SER A 213 54.82 10.77 16.35
N ALA A 214 55.08 10.87 15.04
CA ALA A 214 55.73 9.82 14.27
C ALA A 214 57.26 9.76 14.50
N ASP A 215 57.89 10.80 15.05
CA ASP A 215 59.35 10.80 15.36
C ASP A 215 59.67 9.74 16.43
N PRO A 216 60.59 8.79 16.17
CA PRO A 216 60.91 7.71 17.11
C PRO A 216 61.36 8.20 18.50
N ARG A 217 61.99 9.38 18.56
CA ARG A 217 62.51 9.97 19.79
C ARG A 217 61.39 10.68 20.58
N ILE A 218 60.46 11.36 19.90
CA ILE A 218 59.24 11.88 20.53
C ILE A 218 58.38 10.73 21.07
N ARG A 219 58.23 9.61 20.33
CA ARG A 219 57.51 8.43 20.86
C ARG A 219 58.19 7.86 22.11
N GLY A 220 59.51 7.73 22.09
CA GLY A 220 60.29 7.28 23.25
C GLY A 220 60.11 8.18 24.47
N LEU A 221 60.23 9.50 24.30
CA LEU A 221 60.03 10.48 25.38
C LEU A 221 58.59 10.50 25.89
N THR A 222 57.61 10.35 24.99
CA THR A 222 56.18 10.25 25.32
C THR A 222 55.91 9.04 26.21
N GLY A 223 56.48 7.87 25.88
CA GLY A 223 56.37 6.67 26.70
C GLY A 223 57.01 6.82 28.09
N GLN A 224 58.16 7.50 28.18
CA GLN A 224 58.81 7.82 29.47
C GLN A 224 57.97 8.79 30.30
N ARG A 225 57.40 9.82 29.66
CA ARG A 225 56.52 10.82 30.28
C ARG A 225 55.25 10.18 30.83
N ASP A 226 54.66 9.24 30.10
CA ASP A 226 53.49 8.48 30.57
C ASP A 226 53.81 7.57 31.76
N ALA A 227 54.99 6.96 31.78
CA ALA A 227 55.46 6.17 32.93
C ALA A 227 55.69 7.06 34.16
N ALA A 228 56.35 8.20 33.99
CA ALA A 228 56.56 9.19 35.06
C ALA A 228 55.23 9.77 35.56
N GLN A 229 54.25 9.98 34.68
CA GLN A 229 52.91 10.44 35.04
C GLN A 229 52.20 9.43 35.95
N ARG A 230 52.23 8.13 35.59
CA ARG A 230 51.65 7.07 36.45
C ARG A 230 52.31 7.02 37.82
N GLN A 231 53.62 7.28 37.90
CA GLN A 231 54.33 7.38 39.17
C GLN A 231 53.90 8.62 39.96
N ALA A 232 53.76 9.78 39.31
CA ALA A 232 53.26 11.00 39.92
C ALA A 232 51.84 10.83 40.48
N ASP A 233 50.94 10.19 39.72
CA ASP A 233 49.57 9.91 40.16
C ASP A 233 49.54 8.96 41.37
N THR A 234 50.46 7.97 41.39
CA THR A 234 50.62 7.06 42.53
C THR A 234 51.09 7.80 43.78
N SER A 235 52.10 8.66 43.65
CA SER A 235 52.59 9.49 44.75
C SER A 235 51.54 10.50 45.22
N TYR A 236 50.77 11.08 44.28
CA TYR A 236 49.67 11.98 44.59
C TYR A 236 48.59 11.27 45.42
N ARG A 237 48.16 10.08 45.00
CA ARG A 237 47.18 9.28 45.76
C ARG A 237 47.68 8.94 47.16
N LYS A 238 48.96 8.59 47.32
CA LYS A 238 49.56 8.35 48.65
C LYS A 238 49.52 9.62 49.50
N TRP A 239 49.87 10.76 48.93
CA TRP A 239 49.82 12.04 49.64
C TRP A 239 48.40 12.45 50.06
N GLN A 240 47.43 12.33 49.16
CA GLN A 240 46.01 12.57 49.45
C GLN A 240 45.48 11.64 50.55
N CYS A 241 45.89 10.36 50.52
CA CYS A 241 45.56 9.35 51.53
C CYS A 241 46.09 9.71 52.93
N GLN A 242 47.29 10.30 53.04
CA GLN A 242 47.84 10.77 54.32
C GLN A 242 47.12 12.02 54.85
N LEU A 243 46.76 12.96 53.97
CA LEU A 243 46.10 14.22 54.35
C LEU A 243 44.63 14.01 54.75
N TYR A 244 43.87 13.31 53.92
CA TYR A 244 42.40 13.28 54.00
C TYR A 244 41.84 11.92 54.44
N GLY A 245 42.64 10.84 54.43
CA GLY A 245 42.20 9.48 54.75
C GLY A 245 41.41 8.80 53.61
N GLY A 246 40.97 7.55 53.84
CA GLY A 246 40.25 6.71 52.87
C GLY A 246 40.32 5.21 53.22
N GLU A 247 39.69 4.35 52.42
CA GLU A 247 39.84 2.89 52.56
C GLU A 247 41.30 2.47 52.34
N GLY A 248 41.91 1.83 53.35
CA GLY A 248 43.30 1.36 53.31
C GLY A 248 44.37 2.36 53.77
N CYS A 249 43.99 3.54 54.28
CA CYS A 249 44.91 4.58 54.74
C CYS A 249 45.09 4.58 56.27
N THR A 250 46.33 4.50 56.77
CA THR A 250 46.64 4.52 58.20
C THR A 250 46.83 5.95 58.73
N ARG A 251 45.78 6.46 59.40
CA ARG A 251 45.68 7.78 60.08
C ARG A 251 45.74 9.00 59.15
N LYS A 252 44.97 10.03 59.50
CA LYS A 252 44.84 11.30 58.75
C LYS A 252 45.59 12.44 59.46
N GLY A 253 46.21 13.33 58.69
CA GLY A 253 46.75 14.61 59.16
C GLY A 253 48.09 14.99 58.53
N ASP A 254 48.47 16.27 58.65
CA ASP A 254 49.74 16.82 58.14
C ASP A 254 50.94 16.45 59.03
N GLY A 255 51.22 15.15 59.13
CA GLY A 255 52.37 14.61 59.86
C GLY A 255 53.62 14.42 59.00
N PRO A 256 54.72 13.91 59.59
CA PRO A 256 55.96 13.61 58.86
C PRO A 256 55.77 12.69 57.64
N LEU A 257 54.83 11.73 57.73
CA LEU A 257 54.48 10.84 56.62
C LEU A 257 53.79 11.58 55.47
N ALA A 258 52.91 12.54 55.77
CA ALA A 258 52.26 13.38 54.75
C ALA A 258 53.31 14.25 54.03
N ARG A 259 54.25 14.85 54.76
CA ARG A 259 55.35 15.64 54.17
C ARG A 259 56.29 14.80 53.29
N ALA A 260 56.64 13.59 53.73
CA ALA A 260 57.43 12.67 52.91
C ALA A 260 56.72 12.31 51.59
N SER A 261 55.42 11.97 51.66
CA SER A 261 54.62 11.67 50.46
C SER A 261 54.42 12.88 49.53
N GLN A 262 54.36 14.09 50.08
CA GLN A 262 54.33 15.33 49.31
C GLN A 262 55.64 15.53 48.54
N GLU A 263 56.78 15.25 49.18
CA GLU A 263 58.09 15.34 48.54
C GLU A 263 58.24 14.33 47.39
N ASP A 264 57.75 13.09 47.60
CA ASP A 264 57.72 12.06 46.55
C ASP A 264 56.85 12.48 45.35
N TYR A 265 55.70 13.12 45.59
CA TYR A 265 54.87 13.69 44.52
C TYR A 265 55.59 14.82 43.79
N ARG A 266 56.24 15.75 44.52
CA ARG A 266 57.01 16.84 43.91
C ARG A 266 58.14 16.32 43.03
N LYS A 267 58.88 15.30 43.47
CA LYS A 267 59.94 14.66 42.68
C LYS A 267 59.39 14.01 41.41
N ALA A 268 58.32 13.24 41.54
CA ALA A 268 57.68 12.58 40.40
C ALA A 268 57.11 13.60 39.39
N ARG A 269 56.53 14.70 39.89
CA ARG A 269 56.02 15.79 39.05
C ARG A 269 57.15 16.52 38.32
N ALA A 270 58.26 16.82 39.00
CA ALA A 270 59.43 17.42 38.38
C ALA A 270 60.01 16.56 37.23
N GLN A 271 59.92 15.23 37.35
CA GLN A 271 60.32 14.32 36.28
C GLN A 271 59.40 14.39 35.06
N VAL A 272 58.08 14.49 35.26
CA VAL A 272 57.12 14.74 34.18
C VAL A 272 57.41 16.06 33.47
N ASP A 273 57.64 17.13 34.25
CA ASP A 273 57.91 18.47 33.70
C ASP A 273 59.24 18.51 32.92
N ALA A 274 60.26 17.80 33.40
CA ALA A 274 61.53 17.63 32.70
C ALA A 274 61.38 16.89 31.36
N LEU A 275 60.59 15.81 31.33
CA LEU A 275 60.32 15.05 30.10
C LEU A 275 59.47 15.85 29.11
N ASN A 276 58.48 16.61 29.58
CA ASN A 276 57.72 17.55 28.75
C ASN A 276 58.64 18.60 28.13
N SER A 277 59.58 19.15 28.90
CA SER A 277 60.55 20.12 28.38
C SER A 277 61.43 19.52 27.27
N GLN A 278 61.87 18.26 27.40
CA GLN A 278 62.63 17.56 26.36
C GLN A 278 61.82 17.31 25.09
N ILE A 279 60.54 16.93 25.23
CA ILE A 279 59.62 16.77 24.08
C ILE A 279 59.48 18.10 23.33
N GLU A 280 59.27 19.19 24.05
CA GLU A 280 59.12 20.52 23.44
C GLU A 280 60.43 21.04 22.81
N GLN A 281 61.59 20.73 23.39
CA GLN A 281 62.88 21.03 22.77
C GLN A 281 63.07 20.23 21.46
N ARG A 282 62.74 18.93 21.46
CA ARG A 282 62.84 18.09 20.27
C ARG A 282 61.89 18.56 19.17
N LYS A 283 60.67 18.96 19.52
CA LYS A 283 59.72 19.59 18.58
C LYS A 283 60.30 20.87 17.98
N ARG A 284 60.84 21.78 18.81
CA ARG A 284 61.47 23.02 18.32
C ARG A 284 62.69 22.76 17.45
N GLN A 285 63.48 21.72 17.75
CA GLN A 285 64.63 21.33 16.94
C GLN A 285 64.20 20.80 15.57
N LEU A 286 63.18 19.93 15.53
CA LEU A 286 62.54 19.48 14.30
C LEU A 286 61.95 20.65 13.49
N THR A 287 61.55 21.75 14.14
CA THR A 287 61.08 22.95 13.45
C THR A 287 62.22 23.82 12.91
N ARG A 288 63.44 23.75 13.48
CA ARG A 288 64.59 24.60 13.11
C ARG A 288 65.48 23.99 12.03
N ASP A 289 65.70 22.68 12.07
CA ASP A 289 66.58 21.98 11.11
C ASP A 289 65.93 21.78 9.72
N ASP A 290 64.75 22.38 9.50
CA ASP A 290 63.78 21.89 8.53
C ASP A 290 63.31 22.99 7.56
N ASP A 291 63.90 24.19 7.52
CA ASP A 291 63.45 25.28 6.61
C ASP A 291 63.41 24.87 5.14
N GLY A 292 64.36 24.03 4.70
CA GLY A 292 64.33 23.42 3.36
C GLY A 292 63.19 22.43 3.18
N ALA A 293 62.92 21.60 4.19
CA ALA A 293 61.83 20.62 4.14
C ALA A 293 60.45 21.25 4.34
N LYS A 294 60.33 22.35 5.10
CA LYS A 294 59.12 23.18 5.22
C LYS A 294 58.75 23.77 3.86
N ARG A 295 59.73 24.37 3.17
CA ARG A 295 59.54 24.89 1.80
C ARG A 295 59.13 23.77 0.85
N ALA A 296 59.83 22.63 0.88
CA ALA A 296 59.46 21.47 0.05
C ALA A 296 58.04 20.96 0.33
N ARG A 297 57.64 20.81 1.60
CA ARG A 297 56.28 20.40 1.99
C ARG A 297 55.22 21.41 1.58
N LEU A 298 55.52 22.70 1.73
CA LEU A 298 54.62 23.79 1.35
C LEU A 298 54.42 23.85 -0.17
N ASP A 299 55.50 23.73 -0.95
CA ASP A 299 55.46 23.72 -2.41
C ASP A 299 54.74 22.49 -2.94
N GLN A 300 55.00 21.32 -2.34
CA GLN A 300 54.26 20.09 -2.62
C GLN A 300 52.77 20.27 -2.31
N ALA A 301 52.43 20.77 -1.12
CA ALA A 301 51.04 20.95 -0.71
C ALA A 301 50.31 21.96 -1.61
N ARG A 302 50.95 23.07 -1.99
CA ARG A 302 50.39 24.05 -2.94
C ARG A 302 50.14 23.45 -4.33
N THR A 303 50.97 22.49 -4.74
CA THR A 303 50.84 21.81 -6.04
C THR A 303 49.76 20.71 -6.02
N GLU A 304 49.65 19.99 -4.91
CA GLU A 304 48.71 18.85 -4.76
C GLU A 304 47.30 19.27 -4.36
N LEU A 305 47.16 20.35 -3.59
CA LEU A 305 45.88 20.84 -3.09
C LEU A 305 44.84 21.09 -4.18
N PRO A 306 45.12 21.80 -5.31
CA PRO A 306 44.13 21.99 -6.37
C PRO A 306 43.76 20.66 -7.05
N LYS A 307 44.69 19.71 -7.16
CA LYS A 307 44.41 18.38 -7.71
C LYS A 307 43.51 17.58 -6.78
N ALA A 308 43.78 17.59 -5.48
CA ALA A 308 42.97 16.93 -4.47
C ALA A 308 41.57 17.56 -4.36
N GLN A 309 41.45 18.88 -4.49
CA GLN A 309 40.16 19.58 -4.55
C GLN A 309 39.35 19.17 -5.77
N ALA A 310 39.97 19.13 -6.96
CA ALA A 310 39.28 18.68 -8.17
C ALA A 310 38.79 17.22 -8.06
N GLN A 311 39.56 16.34 -7.43
CA GLN A 311 39.16 14.95 -7.16
C GLN A 311 38.01 14.85 -6.15
N LEU A 312 38.05 15.66 -5.09
CA LEU A 312 36.96 15.75 -4.11
C LEU A 312 35.68 16.26 -4.77
N ASP A 313 35.75 17.28 -5.61
CA ASP A 313 34.60 17.83 -6.33
C ASP A 313 34.00 16.81 -7.30
N ALA A 314 34.84 16.08 -8.04
CA ALA A 314 34.38 15.00 -8.92
C ALA A 314 33.69 13.88 -8.13
N ALA A 315 34.25 13.49 -6.97
CA ALA A 315 33.65 12.48 -6.10
C ALA A 315 32.32 12.94 -5.49
N ASN A 316 32.24 14.21 -5.06
CA ASN A 316 31.01 14.82 -4.55
C ASN A 316 29.92 14.90 -5.62
N ARG A 317 30.27 15.29 -6.87
CA ARG A 317 29.31 15.28 -7.99
C ARG A 317 28.75 13.89 -8.22
N ARG A 318 29.62 12.88 -8.28
CA ARG A 318 29.19 11.48 -8.43
C ARG A 318 28.30 11.02 -7.29
N GLN A 319 28.58 11.44 -6.05
CA GLN A 319 27.73 11.14 -4.90
C GLN A 319 26.36 11.81 -5.02
N ASN A 320 26.33 13.08 -5.43
CA ASN A 320 25.10 13.84 -5.64
C ASN A 320 24.26 13.28 -6.79
N ASP A 321 24.87 12.90 -7.91
CA ASP A 321 24.16 12.27 -9.04
C ASP A 321 23.48 10.98 -8.61
N LEU A 322 24.16 10.16 -7.79
CA LEU A 322 23.59 8.95 -7.22
C LEU A 322 22.41 9.27 -6.29
N GLN A 323 22.56 10.28 -5.42
CA GLN A 323 21.50 10.73 -4.52
C GLN A 323 20.28 11.23 -5.30
N GLN A 324 20.47 12.10 -6.29
CA GLN A 324 19.39 12.60 -7.15
C GLN A 324 18.68 11.47 -7.89
N SER A 325 19.44 10.51 -8.43
CA SER A 325 18.86 9.35 -9.10
C SER A 325 18.03 8.47 -8.14
N PHE A 326 18.46 8.37 -6.88
CA PHE A 326 17.73 7.65 -5.84
C PHE A 326 16.47 8.40 -5.45
N ASP A 327 16.55 9.71 -5.19
CA ASP A 327 15.41 10.54 -4.79
C ASP A 327 14.36 10.57 -5.90
N ALA A 328 14.77 10.76 -7.15
CA ALA A 328 13.88 10.69 -8.31
C ALA A 328 13.15 9.34 -8.39
N ARG A 329 13.84 8.21 -8.15
CA ARG A 329 13.21 6.88 -8.12
C ARG A 329 12.30 6.69 -6.91
N ASN A 330 12.71 7.16 -5.74
CA ASN A 330 11.97 7.02 -4.49
C ASN A 330 10.66 7.84 -4.53
N GLU A 331 10.70 9.00 -5.19
CA GLU A 331 9.52 9.83 -5.44
C GLU A 331 8.68 9.35 -6.62
N ALA A 332 9.28 8.89 -7.72
CA ALA A 332 8.55 8.38 -8.89
C ALA A 332 7.76 7.11 -8.57
N ASN A 333 8.17 6.34 -7.57
CA ASN A 333 7.44 5.20 -7.04
C ASN A 333 6.15 5.59 -6.28
N LYS A 334 5.29 6.46 -6.84
CA LYS A 334 3.94 6.79 -6.33
C LYS A 334 2.87 5.75 -6.73
N GLY A 335 3.26 4.72 -7.49
CA GLY A 335 2.34 3.79 -8.12
C GLY A 335 1.54 2.92 -7.15
N LEU A 336 0.51 2.27 -7.70
CA LEU A 336 -0.37 1.32 -7.00
C LEU A 336 0.41 0.28 -6.18
N LEU A 337 1.55 -0.19 -6.70
CA LEU A 337 2.39 -1.18 -6.02
C LEU A 337 2.90 -0.68 -4.66
N LEU A 338 3.31 0.60 -4.55
CA LEU A 338 3.76 1.14 -3.27
C LEU A 338 2.60 1.24 -2.29
N ARG A 339 1.39 1.58 -2.77
CA ARG A 339 0.17 1.60 -1.95
C ARG A 339 -0.22 0.20 -1.46
N LEU A 340 -0.11 -0.82 -2.32
CA LEU A 340 -0.33 -2.22 -1.94
C LEU A 340 0.73 -2.71 -0.93
N GLN A 341 2.00 -2.36 -1.13
CA GLN A 341 3.06 -2.67 -0.16
C GLN A 341 2.77 -2.00 1.20
N ALA A 342 2.42 -0.71 1.19
CA ALA A 342 2.09 0.04 2.39
C ALA A 342 0.88 -0.56 3.12
N LEU A 343 -0.20 -0.88 2.40
CA LEU A 343 -1.36 -1.56 2.97
C LEU A 343 -0.97 -2.90 3.62
N ASN A 344 -0.15 -3.71 2.95
CA ASN A 344 0.30 -5.00 3.48
C ASN A 344 1.18 -4.85 4.73
N GLU A 345 2.07 -3.86 4.76
CA GLU A 345 2.90 -3.59 5.96
C GLU A 345 2.07 -3.07 7.13
N VAL A 346 1.12 -2.16 6.88
CA VAL A 346 0.20 -1.64 7.91
C VAL A 346 -0.68 -2.75 8.46
N SER A 347 -1.34 -3.50 7.57
CA SER A 347 -2.21 -4.61 7.97
C SER A 347 -1.45 -5.73 8.67
N GLY A 348 -0.15 -5.92 8.40
CA GLY A 348 0.66 -6.92 9.09
C GLY A 348 1.08 -6.49 10.50
N ARG A 349 1.08 -5.18 10.81
CA ARG A 349 1.46 -4.64 12.12
C ARG A 349 0.27 -4.42 13.05
N ASP A 350 -0.87 -3.99 12.52
CA ASP A 350 -2.09 -3.70 13.29
C ASP A 350 -3.18 -4.74 13.00
N SER A 351 -3.49 -5.56 14.01
CA SER A 351 -4.53 -6.58 13.95
C SER A 351 -5.93 -6.00 13.75
N THR A 352 -6.16 -4.74 14.17
CA THR A 352 -7.41 -4.02 13.97
C THR A 352 -7.64 -3.74 12.49
N LEU A 353 -6.60 -3.25 11.80
CA LEU A 353 -6.66 -2.95 10.37
C LEU A 353 -6.78 -4.22 9.54
N GLN A 354 -6.10 -5.29 9.93
CA GLN A 354 -6.27 -6.61 9.31
C GLN A 354 -7.71 -7.11 9.43
N THR A 355 -8.29 -7.01 10.62
CA THR A 355 -9.68 -7.43 10.86
C THR A 355 -10.64 -6.56 10.06
N ALA A 356 -10.41 -5.24 10.03
CA ALA A 356 -11.23 -4.33 9.24
C ALA A 356 -11.15 -4.62 7.73
N GLN A 357 -9.95 -4.89 7.20
CA GLN A 357 -9.77 -5.29 5.81
C GLN A 357 -10.53 -6.59 5.50
N PHE A 358 -10.42 -7.60 6.37
CA PHE A 358 -11.13 -8.86 6.20
C PHE A 358 -12.65 -8.69 6.29
N LEU A 359 -13.14 -7.88 7.23
CA LEU A 359 -14.56 -7.56 7.36
C LEU A 359 -15.10 -6.81 6.14
N LEU A 360 -14.33 -5.87 5.59
CA LEU A 360 -14.70 -5.16 4.36
C LEU A 360 -14.73 -6.11 3.16
N PHE A 361 -13.75 -7.00 3.03
CA PHE A 361 -13.78 -8.06 2.01
C PHE A 361 -15.03 -8.94 2.15
N LEU A 362 -15.33 -9.39 3.37
CA LEU A 362 -16.51 -10.21 3.65
C LEU A 362 -17.82 -9.45 3.38
N LEU A 363 -17.86 -8.15 3.65
CA LEU A 363 -18.99 -7.27 3.32
C LEU A 363 -19.20 -7.20 1.80
N PHE A 364 -18.16 -6.95 1.01
CA PHE A 364 -18.28 -6.91 -0.46
C PHE A 364 -18.64 -8.28 -1.02
N LEU A 365 -18.06 -9.36 -0.48
CA LEU A 365 -18.42 -10.72 -0.84
C LEU A 365 -19.91 -11.00 -0.56
N MET A 366 -20.43 -10.57 0.58
CA MET A 366 -21.83 -10.69 0.92
C MET A 366 -22.71 -9.92 -0.08
N ILE A 367 -22.32 -8.69 -0.43
CA ILE A 367 -23.03 -7.86 -1.41
C ILE A 367 -23.06 -8.54 -2.79
N GLU A 368 -21.93 -9.05 -3.26
CA GLU A 368 -21.83 -9.78 -4.53
C GLU A 368 -22.64 -11.09 -4.50
N CYS A 369 -22.78 -11.71 -3.34
CA CYS A 369 -23.60 -12.91 -3.17
C CYS A 369 -25.11 -12.60 -3.03
N LEU A 370 -25.54 -11.34 -2.88
CA LEU A 370 -26.95 -10.99 -2.67
C LEU A 370 -27.90 -11.56 -3.72
N PRO A 371 -27.65 -11.47 -5.04
CA PRO A 371 -28.59 -11.98 -6.04
C PRO A 371 -28.86 -13.50 -5.90
N VAL A 372 -27.83 -14.27 -5.56
CA VAL A 372 -27.94 -15.72 -5.31
C VAL A 372 -28.54 -16.01 -3.95
N ALA A 373 -28.13 -15.28 -2.91
CA ALA A 373 -28.66 -15.44 -1.57
C ALA A 373 -30.18 -15.23 -1.57
N VAL A 374 -30.65 -14.14 -2.18
CA VAL A 374 -32.08 -13.85 -2.34
C VAL A 374 -32.77 -14.97 -3.13
N LYS A 375 -32.22 -15.40 -4.27
CA LYS A 375 -32.81 -16.46 -5.10
C LYS A 375 -32.87 -17.82 -4.39
N LEU A 376 -31.87 -18.17 -3.57
CA LEU A 376 -31.82 -19.42 -2.82
C LEU A 376 -32.73 -19.41 -1.58
N MET A 377 -32.95 -18.24 -0.98
CA MET A 377 -33.88 -18.06 0.14
C MET A 377 -35.34 -18.00 -0.30
N MET A 378 -35.60 -17.63 -1.56
CA MET A 378 -36.94 -17.61 -2.13
C MET A 378 -37.54 -19.02 -2.20
N ARG A 379 -38.72 -19.19 -1.58
CA ARG A 379 -39.53 -20.41 -1.74
C ARG A 379 -40.26 -20.40 -3.09
N PRO A 380 -40.45 -21.56 -3.73
CA PRO A 380 -41.22 -21.68 -4.96
C PRO A 380 -42.64 -21.12 -4.76
N GLY A 381 -42.99 -20.13 -5.57
CA GLY A 381 -44.27 -19.42 -5.53
C GLY A 381 -45.24 -19.86 -6.63
N ASN A 382 -46.32 -19.11 -6.78
CA ASN A 382 -47.28 -19.34 -7.87
C ASN A 382 -46.65 -19.08 -9.24
N TYR A 383 -45.70 -18.14 -9.32
CA TYR A 383 -44.93 -17.87 -10.53
C TYR A 383 -44.25 -19.14 -11.09
N GLU A 384 -43.56 -19.91 -10.23
CA GLU A 384 -42.83 -21.11 -10.67
C GLU A 384 -43.78 -22.22 -11.14
N LYS A 385 -44.96 -22.32 -10.52
CA LYS A 385 -46.01 -23.28 -10.93
C LYS A 385 -46.57 -22.93 -12.31
N ILE A 386 -46.92 -21.66 -12.53
CA ILE A 386 -47.43 -21.19 -13.83
C ILE A 386 -46.33 -21.29 -14.90
N LEU A 387 -45.09 -20.97 -14.55
CA LEU A 387 -43.96 -21.08 -15.49
C LEU A 387 -43.78 -22.52 -15.99
N LYS A 388 -43.91 -23.54 -15.12
CA LYS A 388 -43.89 -24.95 -15.52
C LYS A 388 -45.05 -25.29 -16.45
N LEU A 389 -46.27 -24.87 -16.13
CA LEU A 389 -47.45 -25.10 -16.97
C LEU A 389 -47.31 -24.48 -18.37
N VAL A 390 -46.81 -23.24 -18.44
CA VAL A 390 -46.55 -22.55 -19.72
C VAL A 390 -45.46 -23.27 -20.50
N ALA A 391 -44.38 -23.71 -19.85
CA ALA A 391 -43.32 -24.47 -20.52
C ALA A 391 -43.83 -25.82 -21.09
N ASP A 392 -44.68 -26.53 -20.34
CA ASP A 392 -45.28 -27.79 -20.79
C ASP A 392 -46.22 -27.56 -22.00
N GLN A 393 -46.99 -26.47 -21.98
CA GLN A 393 -47.84 -26.05 -23.11
C GLN A 393 -46.99 -25.73 -24.36
N GLU A 394 -45.93 -24.93 -24.22
CA GLU A 394 -45.01 -24.59 -25.33
C GLU A 394 -44.41 -25.86 -25.96
N ILE A 395 -44.01 -26.84 -25.15
CA ILE A 395 -43.47 -28.13 -25.63
C ILE A 395 -44.54 -28.92 -26.38
N TRP A 396 -45.77 -28.97 -25.87
CA TRP A 396 -46.87 -29.69 -26.51
C TRP A 396 -47.22 -29.09 -27.89
N GLU A 397 -47.33 -27.77 -27.96
CA GLU A 397 -47.58 -27.05 -29.22
C GLU A 397 -46.44 -27.25 -30.22
N ALA A 398 -45.18 -27.12 -29.76
CA ALA A 398 -44.02 -27.37 -30.60
C ALA A 398 -44.00 -28.80 -31.15
N ARG A 399 -44.38 -29.79 -30.34
CA ARG A 399 -44.47 -31.20 -30.75
C ARG A 399 -45.55 -31.42 -31.82
N GLY A 400 -46.71 -30.77 -31.69
CA GLY A 400 -47.76 -30.80 -32.71
C GLY A 400 -47.31 -30.17 -34.03
N ALA A 401 -46.67 -29.01 -33.97
CA ALA A 401 -46.15 -28.31 -35.15
C ALA A 401 -45.00 -29.07 -35.84
N TYR A 402 -44.08 -29.68 -35.08
CA TYR A 402 -43.03 -30.54 -35.62
C TYR A 402 -43.59 -31.80 -36.26
N GLY A 403 -44.55 -32.47 -35.60
CA GLY A 403 -45.21 -33.66 -36.13
C GLY A 403 -46.01 -33.40 -37.41
N ALA A 404 -46.58 -32.21 -37.57
CA ALA A 404 -47.27 -31.79 -38.79
C ALA A 404 -46.30 -31.43 -39.94
N ARG A 405 -45.08 -30.98 -39.63
CA ARG A 405 -44.07 -30.54 -40.63
C ARG A 405 -43.23 -31.69 -41.19
N TYR A 406 -43.08 -32.78 -40.44
CA TYR A 406 -42.48 -34.04 -40.91
C TYR A 406 -43.50 -35.16 -40.69
N PRO A 407 -44.51 -35.30 -41.57
CA PRO A 407 -45.40 -36.44 -41.53
C PRO A 407 -44.56 -37.70 -41.66
N ARG A 408 -44.62 -38.57 -40.65
CA ARG A 408 -43.95 -39.88 -40.67
C ARG A 408 -44.46 -40.62 -41.91
N SER A 409 -43.61 -40.79 -42.92
CA SER A 409 -43.89 -41.64 -44.08
C SER A 409 -43.78 -43.10 -43.64
N GLY A 410 -44.73 -43.54 -42.82
CA GLY A 410 -45.04 -44.95 -42.63
C GLY A 410 -46.24 -45.31 -43.52
N PRO A 411 -46.36 -46.56 -43.99
CA PRO A 411 -47.47 -46.95 -44.86
C PRO A 411 -48.82 -46.68 -44.18
N ALA A 412 -49.81 -46.25 -44.97
CA ALA A 412 -51.18 -46.04 -44.51
C ALA A 412 -51.79 -47.36 -43.97
N PRO A 413 -52.66 -47.30 -42.95
CA PRO A 413 -53.31 -48.49 -42.41
C PRO A 413 -54.54 -48.82 -43.28
N ASP A 414 -54.39 -49.77 -44.19
CA ASP A 414 -55.54 -50.42 -44.83
C ASP A 414 -56.00 -51.64 -44.02
N GLN A 415 -57.31 -51.88 -44.14
CA GLN A 415 -58.19 -52.58 -43.21
C GLN A 415 -57.98 -54.11 -43.07
N ALA A 416 -58.38 -54.59 -41.88
CA ALA A 416 -58.98 -55.90 -41.56
C ALA A 416 -58.11 -57.17 -41.45
N ALA A 417 -57.83 -57.60 -40.21
CA ALA A 417 -58.16 -58.94 -39.68
C ALA A 417 -57.90 -59.00 -38.15
N ALA A 418 -58.78 -59.66 -37.41
CA ALA A 418 -58.60 -60.07 -36.02
C ALA A 418 -58.76 -61.60 -35.93
N PRO A 419 -58.40 -62.26 -34.82
CA PRO A 419 -57.26 -62.07 -33.93
C PRO A 419 -56.40 -63.36 -33.85
N ASP A 420 -55.09 -63.28 -33.63
CA ASP A 420 -54.39 -64.40 -32.98
C ASP A 420 -53.12 -63.96 -32.22
N GLN A 421 -53.17 -64.27 -30.93
CA GLN A 421 -52.10 -64.59 -29.98
C GLN A 421 -50.81 -63.74 -29.98
N ALA A 422 -50.78 -62.86 -28.98
CA ALA A 422 -49.66 -62.48 -28.13
C ALA A 422 -48.23 -62.85 -28.60
N THR A 423 -47.47 -61.83 -28.99
CA THR A 423 -46.12 -61.56 -28.45
C THR A 423 -45.81 -60.07 -28.64
N ALA A 424 -45.40 -59.42 -27.57
CA ALA A 424 -45.11 -57.98 -27.53
C ALA A 424 -43.88 -57.63 -28.40
N PRO A 425 -43.86 -56.44 -29.04
CA PRO A 425 -42.60 -55.78 -29.36
C PRO A 425 -42.47 -54.44 -28.62
N ASP A 426 -41.52 -54.48 -27.69
CA ASP A 426 -40.37 -53.59 -27.63
C ASP A 426 -40.57 -52.09 -27.32
N SER A 427 -40.32 -51.79 -26.05
CA SER A 427 -40.20 -50.48 -25.44
C SER A 427 -38.92 -49.73 -25.86
N GLY A 428 -38.67 -49.59 -27.16
CA GLY A 428 -37.42 -49.04 -27.70
C GLY A 428 -37.31 -47.51 -27.81
N ILE A 429 -38.13 -46.72 -27.10
CA ILE A 429 -38.04 -45.24 -27.15
C ILE A 429 -38.26 -44.61 -25.76
N ARG A 430 -37.68 -45.19 -24.70
CA ARG A 430 -37.60 -44.53 -23.38
C ARG A 430 -36.20 -44.50 -22.75
N ASP A 431 -35.21 -45.20 -23.31
CA ASP A 431 -33.92 -45.37 -22.62
C ASP A 431 -32.75 -44.49 -23.14
N ILE A 432 -33.00 -43.53 -24.03
CA ILE A 432 -31.90 -42.65 -24.53
C ILE A 432 -31.60 -41.48 -23.56
N TRP A 433 -32.47 -41.15 -22.62
CA TRP A 433 -32.34 -39.91 -21.82
C TRP A 433 -32.18 -40.09 -20.31
N TYR A 434 -32.01 -41.31 -19.81
CA TYR A 434 -31.69 -41.55 -18.40
C TYR A 434 -30.64 -42.65 -18.28
N ASN A 435 -29.35 -42.26 -18.32
CA ASN A 435 -28.25 -42.89 -17.57
C ASN A 435 -26.93 -42.20 -17.92
N GLN A 436 -26.57 -41.16 -17.16
CA GLN A 436 -25.23 -40.56 -17.19
C GLN A 436 -24.60 -40.62 -15.80
N GLU A 437 -24.69 -41.79 -15.17
CA GLU A 437 -24.01 -42.15 -13.92
C GLU A 437 -23.61 -43.64 -14.02
N SER A 438 -22.59 -43.97 -14.82
CA SER A 438 -21.73 -45.17 -14.67
C SER A 438 -20.84 -45.42 -15.90
N LEU A 439 -19.83 -44.57 -16.13
CA LEU A 439 -18.69 -44.95 -16.99
C LEU A 439 -17.41 -44.43 -16.35
N SER A 440 -16.97 -45.14 -15.31
CA SER A 440 -15.58 -45.18 -14.88
C SER A 440 -15.12 -46.63 -14.96
N ALA A 441 -14.00 -46.85 -15.66
CA ALA A 441 -13.26 -48.11 -15.86
C ALA A 441 -13.65 -48.94 -17.09
N GLN A 442 -12.88 -48.80 -18.18
CA GLN A 442 -11.99 -49.83 -18.76
C GLN A 442 -11.53 -49.45 -20.17
N ASP A 443 -10.21 -49.26 -20.33
CA ASP A 443 -9.52 -49.05 -21.62
C ASP A 443 -9.38 -50.37 -22.40
N PRO A 444 -9.81 -50.48 -23.67
CA PRO A 444 -9.70 -51.71 -24.44
C PRO A 444 -8.60 -51.71 -25.52
N PHE A 445 -7.52 -50.92 -25.37
CA PHE A 445 -6.39 -50.98 -26.32
C PHE A 445 -5.05 -51.23 -25.62
N ALA A 446 -4.84 -52.48 -25.22
CA ALA A 446 -3.53 -53.03 -24.94
C ALA A 446 -3.36 -54.39 -25.61
N SER A 447 -2.59 -54.47 -26.72
CA SER A 447 -1.65 -55.57 -26.96
C SER A 447 -0.73 -55.36 -28.18
N ARG A 448 0.58 -55.25 -27.85
CA ARG A 448 1.74 -56.01 -28.37
C ARG A 448 2.41 -55.63 -29.72
N ALA A 449 3.72 -55.33 -29.59
CA ALA A 449 4.72 -54.94 -30.60
C ALA A 449 5.31 -56.10 -31.45
N PRO A 450 6.16 -55.80 -32.47
CA PRO A 450 7.60 -56.06 -32.31
C PRO A 450 8.58 -55.01 -32.92
N ALA A 451 9.89 -55.20 -32.64
CA ALA A 451 11.03 -54.25 -32.62
C ALA A 451 11.91 -54.21 -33.93
N PRO A 452 13.21 -53.80 -33.91
CA PRO A 452 13.77 -52.42 -33.89
C PRO A 452 14.82 -52.14 -35.03
N ARG A 453 15.28 -50.89 -35.23
CA ARG A 453 16.71 -50.55 -35.52
C ARG A 453 17.05 -49.05 -35.73
N SER A 454 18.26 -48.74 -35.23
CA SER A 454 19.28 -47.71 -35.57
C SER A 454 19.06 -46.22 -35.28
N GLU A 455 19.78 -45.76 -34.25
CA GLU A 455 20.47 -44.47 -34.06
C GLU A 455 21.43 -44.11 -35.24
N PRO A 456 21.88 -42.84 -35.44
CA PRO A 456 22.67 -42.09 -34.44
C PRO A 456 22.47 -40.56 -34.34
N ALA A 457 23.20 -40.03 -33.34
CA ALA A 457 23.22 -38.71 -32.73
C ALA A 457 23.93 -37.59 -33.50
N GLU A 458 23.53 -36.33 -33.21
CA GLU A 458 24.30 -35.08 -33.29
C GLU A 458 23.58 -34.06 -32.36
N ALA A 459 24.13 -33.69 -31.19
CA ALA A 459 25.18 -32.69 -30.92
C ALA A 459 24.71 -31.21 -30.98
N MET A 460 24.75 -30.57 -29.80
CA MET A 460 25.16 -29.18 -29.49
C MET A 460 24.39 -27.97 -30.09
N ALA A 461 23.86 -27.11 -29.23
CA ALA A 461 24.49 -25.83 -28.80
C ALA A 461 23.47 -24.76 -28.36
N ASP A 462 23.77 -24.09 -27.24
CA ASP A 462 23.28 -22.75 -26.88
C ASP A 462 23.65 -21.70 -27.95
N PRO A 463 22.99 -20.52 -27.96
CA PRO A 463 23.77 -19.36 -27.54
C PRO A 463 22.99 -18.30 -26.75
N ALA A 464 23.74 -17.60 -25.90
CA ALA A 464 23.41 -16.30 -25.35
C ALA A 464 23.99 -15.15 -26.21
N SER A 465 23.39 -13.97 -26.02
CA SER A 465 23.91 -12.59 -26.19
C SER A 465 23.77 -11.85 -27.54
N GLY A 466 23.30 -10.60 -27.45
CA GLY A 466 23.32 -9.57 -28.49
C GLY A 466 22.68 -8.25 -28.01
N LEU A 467 23.50 -7.23 -27.78
CA LEU A 467 23.19 -5.84 -27.38
C LEU A 467 22.46 -5.03 -28.48
N GLU A 468 21.77 -3.94 -28.10
CA GLU A 468 21.98 -2.63 -28.72
C GLU A 468 21.48 -1.43 -27.87
N ALA A 469 22.17 -0.30 -28.03
CA ALA A 469 22.05 0.95 -27.29
C ALA A 469 21.38 2.04 -28.15
N ALA A 470 20.74 3.03 -27.52
CA ALA A 470 20.35 4.28 -28.16
C ALA A 470 20.57 5.48 -27.24
N ALA A 471 21.30 6.47 -27.75
CA ALA A 471 21.60 7.77 -27.14
C ALA A 471 20.55 8.82 -27.53
N PHE A 472 20.26 9.80 -26.67
CA PHE A 472 19.67 11.07 -27.07
C PHE A 472 20.09 12.22 -26.14
N ASN A 473 20.43 13.36 -26.74
CA ASN A 473 21.00 14.57 -26.16
C ASN A 473 19.92 15.58 -25.69
N GLY A 474 20.20 16.26 -24.57
CA GLY A 474 20.10 17.72 -24.36
C GLY A 474 18.73 18.41 -24.24
N GLU A 475 18.40 18.95 -23.06
CA GLU A 475 18.40 20.39 -22.76
C GLU A 475 17.90 20.67 -21.31
N SER A 476 18.64 21.49 -20.58
CA SER A 476 18.44 21.83 -19.17
C SER A 476 17.96 23.28 -19.02
N HIS A 477 16.78 23.49 -18.42
CA HIS A 477 16.33 24.79 -17.94
C HIS A 477 16.17 24.74 -16.41
N SER A 478 16.89 25.63 -15.72
CA SER A 478 16.93 25.75 -14.27
C SER A 478 15.66 26.39 -13.70
N ILE A 479 15.02 25.76 -12.72
CA ILE A 479 14.06 26.40 -11.81
C ILE A 479 14.28 25.83 -10.40
N ASP A 480 15.32 26.29 -9.70
CA ASP A 480 15.64 25.81 -8.33
C ASP A 480 15.48 26.87 -7.22
N ASP A 481 15.02 28.09 -7.51
CA ASP A 481 14.99 29.16 -6.50
C ASP A 481 13.65 29.34 -5.75
N ALA A 482 12.66 28.48 -5.99
CA ALA A 482 11.34 28.58 -5.36
C ALA A 482 11.07 27.53 -4.25
N ALA A 483 11.86 26.45 -4.16
CA ALA A 483 11.58 25.33 -3.25
C ALA A 483 12.13 25.51 -1.82
N LEU A 484 13.02 26.49 -1.59
CA LEU A 484 13.73 26.65 -0.31
C LEU A 484 13.05 27.55 0.73
N ARG A 485 11.86 28.10 0.46
CA ARG A 485 11.24 29.13 1.33
C ARG A 485 10.04 28.65 2.18
N GLY A 486 9.74 27.36 2.21
CA GLY A 486 8.47 26.86 2.78
C GLY A 486 8.53 25.90 3.97
N MET A 487 9.68 25.41 4.42
CA MET A 487 9.72 24.40 5.48
C MET A 487 9.88 25.02 6.88
N LYS A 488 8.85 24.87 7.71
CA LYS A 488 8.89 25.14 9.16
C LYS A 488 9.62 23.99 9.88
N ASP A 489 10.58 24.37 10.71
CA ASP A 489 11.38 23.48 11.57
C ASP A 489 10.52 22.94 12.74
N THR A 490 10.44 21.62 12.90
CA THR A 490 9.66 20.95 13.98
C THR A 490 10.54 20.19 14.98
N ARG A 491 11.83 20.57 15.13
CA ARG A 491 12.76 19.86 16.02
C ARG A 491 12.65 20.12 17.53
N THR A 492 11.59 20.73 18.01
CA THR A 492 11.36 20.96 19.46
C THR A 492 9.96 20.53 19.88
N SER A 493 9.73 19.22 19.93
CA SER A 493 8.69 18.64 20.79
C SER A 493 8.89 17.13 20.88
N GLN A 494 9.61 16.67 21.91
CA GLN A 494 9.43 15.39 22.62
C GLN A 494 10.72 15.03 23.38
N ILE A 495 10.83 15.50 24.63
CA ILE A 495 11.66 14.87 25.66
C ILE A 495 10.70 14.56 26.82
N PRO A 496 10.48 13.30 27.22
CA PRO A 496 9.75 12.98 28.44
C PRO A 496 10.68 13.13 29.66
N GLU A 497 10.24 13.87 30.67
CA GLU A 497 10.92 14.00 31.96
C GLU A 497 10.92 12.68 32.78
N PRO A 498 11.97 12.39 33.57
CA PRO A 498 11.95 11.30 34.56
C PRO A 498 11.37 11.77 35.91
N PRO A 499 10.79 10.85 36.72
CA PRO A 499 10.00 11.22 37.90
C PRO A 499 10.83 11.63 39.12
N GLU A 500 10.29 12.61 39.84
CA GLU A 500 10.77 13.16 41.11
C GLU A 500 11.08 12.09 42.16
N ARG A 501 12.28 12.17 42.77
CA ARG A 501 12.51 11.73 44.14
C ARG A 501 12.81 12.93 45.01
N GLN A 502 11.86 13.25 45.88
CA GLN A 502 12.04 14.14 47.01
C GLN A 502 13.05 13.53 47.99
N ASN A 503 14.19 14.20 48.17
CA ASN A 503 14.85 14.28 49.47
C ASN A 503 15.64 15.60 49.55
N LYS A 504 15.10 16.52 50.35
CA LYS A 504 15.72 17.76 50.81
C LYS A 504 17.03 17.48 51.54
N ILE A 505 18.13 18.13 51.14
CA ILE A 505 19.07 18.81 52.06
C ILE A 505 19.60 20.06 51.34
N GLN A 506 19.30 21.24 51.88
CA GLN A 506 19.92 22.53 51.54
C GLN A 506 21.34 22.59 52.12
N LEU A 507 22.30 23.21 51.42
CA LEU A 507 23.38 23.96 52.08
C LEU A 507 24.05 24.96 51.08
N TYR A 508 23.81 26.25 51.36
CA TYR A 508 24.54 27.50 51.12
C TYR A 508 25.23 27.87 49.78
N ASP A 509 25.00 29.15 49.44
CA ASP A 509 25.77 30.05 48.58
C ASP A 509 27.24 30.17 49.00
N GLU A 510 28.12 30.43 48.03
CA GLU A 510 29.12 31.51 48.14
C GLU A 510 29.71 31.84 46.76
N ASP A 511 29.73 33.13 46.47
CA ASP A 511 30.47 33.81 45.43
C ASP A 511 31.98 33.51 45.52
N ASP A 512 32.69 33.56 44.39
CA ASP A 512 33.91 34.38 44.21
C ASP A 512 34.71 33.96 42.97
N ASP A 513 34.69 34.87 42.01
CA ASP A 513 35.84 35.44 41.29
C ASP A 513 37.28 34.90 41.50
N PHE A 514 37.99 34.94 40.37
CA PHE A 514 39.40 35.32 40.16
C PHE A 514 40.53 34.26 40.10
N PHE A 515 41.29 34.43 39.00
CA PHE A 515 42.64 33.97 38.58
C PHE A 515 42.82 32.62 37.87
#